data_AF-A0A5P1R6F2-F1
#
_entry.id   AF-A0A5P1R6F2-F1
#
_cell.length_a   1.000
_cell.length_b   1.000
_cell.length_c   1.000
_cell.angle_alpha   90.00
_cell.angle_beta   90.00
_cell.angle_gamma   90.00
#
_symmetry.space_group_name_H-M   'P 1'
#
loop_
_entity.id
_entity.type
_entity.pdbx_description
1 polymer ?
#
loop_
_entity_poly.entity_id
_entity_poly.type
_entity_poly.pdbx_seq_one_letter_code
_entity_poly.pdbx_strand_id
1 'polypeptide(L)' 'GSQADFANFESLLQEIRNAIGPTKLITSAMAADPRKLDGFNWSGVVANMDYFNMMTYDLYGAW' A
#
# COMPACT_ATOMS: atom_id res chain seq x y z
N GLY A 1 -1.71 -9.97 8.83
CA GLY A 1 -1.65 -8.64 9.42
C GLY A 1 -2.76 -8.47 10.44
N SER A 2 -2.58 -7.52 11.34
CA SER A 2 -3.62 -7.07 12.27
C SER A 2 -4.45 -5.93 11.65
N GLN A 3 -5.58 -5.57 12.26
CA GLN A 3 -6.37 -4.40 11.84
C GLN A 3 -5.56 -3.09 11.94
N ALA A 4 -4.60 -3.01 12.86
CA ALA A 4 -3.75 -1.84 13.01
C ALA A 4 -2.81 -1.62 11.82
N ASP A 5 -2.52 -2.68 11.05
CA ASP A 5 -1.55 -2.62 9.95
C ASP A 5 -2.02 -1.71 8.81
N PHE A 6 -3.34 -1.56 8.61
CA PHE A 6 -3.90 -0.65 7.61
C PHE A 6 -3.57 0.81 7.93
N ALA A 7 -3.73 1.22 9.19
CA ALA A 7 -3.39 2.57 9.63
C ALA A 7 -1.87 2.77 9.68
N ASN A 8 -1.13 1.77 10.16
CA ASN A 8 0.33 1.84 10.22
C ASN A 8 0.95 1.98 8.82
N PHE A 9 0.38 1.33 7.80
CA PHE A 9 0.83 1.49 6.42
C PHE A 9 0.62 2.92 5.91
N GLU A 10 -0.52 3.55 6.20
CA GLU A 10 -0.75 4.96 5.86
C GLU A 10 0.28 5.88 6.56
N SER A 11 0.49 5.69 7.88
CA SER A 11 1.48 6.47 8.63
C SER A 11 2.88 6.31 8.06
N LEU A 12 3.27 5.09 7.70
CA LEU A 12 4.56 4.81 7.06
C LEU A 12 4.72 5.59 5.74
N LEU A 13 3.69 5.61 4.89
CA LEU A 13 3.74 6.34 3.62
C LEU A 13 3.89 7.85 3.84
N GLN A 14 3.17 8.42 4.81
CA GLN A 14 3.29 9.82 5.18
C GLN A 14 4.70 10.15 5.71
N GLU A 15 5.24 9.31 6.59
CA GLU A 15 6.60 9.47 7.13
C GLU A 15 7.66 9.41 6.04
N ILE A 16 7.57 8.45 5.11
CA ILE A 16 8.48 8.35 3.97
C ILE A 16 8.35 9.60 3.10
N ARG A 17 7.13 10.04 2.75
CA ARG A 17 6.92 11.24 1.93
C ARG A 17 7.52 12.49 2.57
N ASN A 18 7.35 12.65 3.88
CA ASN A 18 7.96 13.75 4.64
C ASN A 18 9.49 13.68 4.64
N ALA A 19 10.06 12.47 4.71
CA ALA A 19 11.51 12.28 4.75
C ALA A 19 12.19 12.48 3.39
N ILE A 20 11.59 12.01 2.29
CA ILE A 20 12.23 12.01 0.96
C ILE A 20 11.76 13.16 0.05
N GLY A 21 10.75 13.91 0.50
CA GLY A 21 10.19 15.05 -0.21
C GLY A 21 9.27 14.65 -1.38
N PRO A 22 8.68 15.64 -2.07
CA PRO A 22 7.64 15.40 -3.08
C PRO A 22 8.17 14.97 -4.45
N THR A 23 9.48 15.02 -4.69
CA THR A 23 10.06 14.80 -6.03
C THR A 23 10.53 13.36 -6.29
N LYS A 24 10.53 12.52 -5.26
CA LYS A 24 10.93 11.10 -5.34
C LYS A 24 9.70 10.22 -5.45
N LEU A 25 9.81 9.15 -6.23
CA LEU A 25 8.73 8.18 -6.38
C LEU A 25 8.61 7.30 -5.14
N ILE A 26 7.36 7.08 -4.70
CA ILE A 26 6.97 6.09 -3.70
C ILE A 26 5.99 5.13 -4.37
N THR A 27 6.35 3.86 -4.41
CA THR A 27 5.56 2.80 -5.03
C THR A 27 5.50 1.60 -4.09
N SER A 28 4.48 0.75 -4.25
CA SER A 28 4.31 -0.47 -3.45
C SER A 28 3.82 -1.61 -4.34
N ALA A 29 4.29 -2.81 -4.02
CA ALA A 29 3.73 -4.05 -4.56
C ALA A 29 2.51 -4.44 -3.70
N MET A 30 1.32 -4.46 -4.29
CA MET A 30 0.06 -4.67 -3.56
C MET A 30 -0.63 -5.97 -4.01
N ALA A 31 -1.34 -6.62 -3.09
CA ALA A 31 -2.07 -7.84 -3.40
C ALA A 31 -3.19 -7.59 -4.43
N ALA A 32 -3.38 -8.52 -5.36
CA ALA A 32 -4.49 -8.48 -6.31
C ALA A 32 -5.83 -9.05 -5.76
N ASP A 33 -5.88 -9.46 -4.49
CA ASP A 33 -7.09 -9.93 -3.81
C ASP A 33 -7.84 -8.76 -3.14
N PRO A 34 -9.05 -8.39 -3.59
CA PRO A 34 -9.79 -7.25 -3.05
C PRO A 34 -10.04 -7.33 -1.53
N ARG A 35 -10.19 -8.53 -0.97
CA ARG A 35 -10.43 -8.71 0.47
C ARG A 35 -9.25 -8.25 1.33
N LYS A 36 -8.04 -8.23 0.76
CA LYS A 36 -6.83 -7.73 1.42
C LYS A 36 -6.68 -6.20 1.31
N LEU A 37 -7.56 -5.56 0.54
CA LEU A 37 -7.52 -4.14 0.20
C LEU A 37 -8.59 -3.32 0.96
N ASP A 38 -9.62 -3.98 1.50
CA ASP A 38 -10.81 -3.32 2.08
C ASP A 38 -10.51 -2.47 3.33
N GLY A 39 -9.45 -2.79 4.09
CA GLY A 39 -9.15 -2.10 5.35
C GLY A 39 -8.37 -0.78 5.20
N PHE A 40 -7.85 -0.46 4.02
CA PHE A 40 -7.04 0.75 3.82
C PHE A 40 -7.90 2.01 3.73
N ASN A 41 -7.43 3.09 4.36
CA ASN A 41 -7.86 4.44 4.04
C ASN A 41 -7.23 4.85 2.70
N TRP A 42 -7.90 4.50 1.61
CA TRP A 42 -7.38 4.73 0.26
C TRP A 42 -7.07 6.19 -0.03
N SER A 43 -7.86 7.15 0.49
CA SER A 43 -7.58 8.57 0.30
C SER A 43 -6.23 9.00 0.88
N GLY A 44 -5.86 8.50 2.06
CA GLY A 44 -4.56 8.79 2.67
C GLY A 44 -3.40 8.08 1.98
N VAL A 45 -3.63 6.83 1.56
CA VAL A 45 -2.64 6.03 0.84
C VAL A 45 -2.30 6.66 -0.52
N VAL A 46 -3.30 6.98 -1.35
CA VAL A 46 -3.07 7.55 -2.69
C VAL A 46 -2.52 8.97 -2.65
N ALA A 47 -2.73 9.73 -1.57
CA ALA A 47 -2.16 11.06 -1.42
C ALA A 47 -0.63 11.05 -1.25
N ASN A 48 -0.06 9.93 -0.79
CA ASN A 48 1.37 9.81 -0.49
C ASN A 48 2.13 8.95 -1.51
N MET A 49 1.43 8.26 -2.41
CA MET A 49 1.98 7.31 -3.37
C MET A 49 1.80 7.75 -4.81
N ASP A 50 2.74 7.34 -5.66
CA ASP A 50 2.72 7.69 -7.08
C ASP A 50 1.95 6.64 -7.92
N TYR A 51 2.20 5.35 -7.67
CA TYR A 51 1.45 4.24 -8.28
C TYR A 51 1.69 2.91 -7.55
N PHE A 52 0.89 1.90 -7.90
CA PHE A 52 0.90 0.57 -7.30
C PHE A 52 1.22 -0.49 -8.34
N ASN A 53 2.14 -1.40 -7.99
CA ASN A 53 2.42 -2.59 -8.78
C ASN A 53 1.55 -3.73 -8.25
N MET A 54 0.46 -4.05 -8.95
CA MET A 54 -0.46 -5.09 -8.52
C MET A 54 0.14 -6.47 -8.78
N MET A 55 0.29 -7.27 -7.72
CA MET A 55 0.80 -8.64 -7.78
C MET A 55 -0.28 -9.58 -8.32
N THR A 56 -0.54 -9.51 -9.63
CA THR A 56 -1.56 -10.29 -10.36
C THR A 56 -1.09 -11.71 -10.68
N TYR A 57 -0.47 -12.34 -9.69
CA TYR A 57 0.07 -13.69 -9.71
C TYR A 57 -0.21 -14.35 -8.35
N ASP A 58 0.15 -15.62 -8.20
CA ASP A 58 -0.13 -16.43 -7.00
C ASP A 58 -1.62 -16.48 -6.61
N LEU A 59 -2.51 -16.44 -7.61
CA LEU A 59 -3.96 -16.54 -7.40
C LEU A 59 -4.40 -17.96 -7.02
N TYR A 60 -3.64 -18.96 -7.47
CA TYR A 60 -3.82 -20.38 -7.18
C TYR A 60 -2.46 -21.03 -6.98
N GLY A 61 -2.40 -22.08 -6.16
CA GLY A 61 -1.21 -22.88 -5.95
C GLY A 61 -1.46 -24.04 -4.98
N ALA A 62 -0.40 -24.77 -4.63
CA ALA A 62 -0.48 -25.98 -3.81
C ALA A 62 -0.46 -25.71 -2.29
N TRP A 63 -0.68 -24.44 -1.89
CA TRP A 63 -0.75 -23.96 -0.51
C TRP A 63 -2.18 -23.98 0.03
#